data_AF-A0A1I4PAG7-F1
#
_entry.id   AF-A0A1I4PAG7-F1
#
_cell.length_a   1.000
_cell.length_b   1.000
_cell.length_c   1.000
_cell.angle_alpha   90.00
_cell.angle_beta   90.00
_cell.angle_gamma   90.00
#
_symmetry.space_group_name_H-M   'P 1'
#
loop_
_entity.id
_entity.type
_entity.pdbx_description
1 polymer ?
#
loop_
_entity_poly.entity_id
_entity_poly.type
_entity_poly.pdbx_seq_one_letter_code
_entity_poly.pdbx_strand_id
1 'polypeptide(L)'
;MVRDMIREHRNNVWVVRTGYCGQQETTCLERGFISFDPNLHVMDLFGNELMDMKQRPQSYKRYLHFGDKYRDFDQKFRKEFEDAIKDIDYSADRPEMMKKMQRLNGKLKKFDEEVKQFDATMRKFDEFERKEQMKKALLTRLSSPPMAMLDTWAKDMMHFVTDIKTYDIVLLPIMCEKRVAVGRVREPYQYREGKGILSHSRRVDWHDTRVPFENMFFGFDDILKSESLITLLEGDDREFGLGIVVDNTF
;
A
#
# COMPACT_ATOMS: atom_id res chain seq x y z
N MET A 1 33.17 -5.11 9.21
CA MET A 1 32.65 -4.17 8.18
C MET A 1 31.36 -4.73 7.59
N VAL A 2 30.29 -4.81 8.37
CA VAL A 2 28.93 -5.10 7.88
C VAL A 2 27.98 -4.17 8.65
N ARG A 3 28.15 -2.88 8.40
CA ARG A 3 27.15 -1.84 8.63
C ARG A 3 26.84 -1.30 7.22
N ASP A 4 25.58 -0.95 6.98
CA ASP A 4 25.03 -0.46 5.72
C ASP A 4 24.31 -1.49 4.83
N MET A 5 23.50 -2.34 5.46
CA MET A 5 22.34 -2.95 4.79
C MET A 5 21.07 -2.67 5.60
N ILE A 6 20.82 -1.39 5.90
CA ILE A 6 19.63 -0.92 6.62
C ILE A 6 18.69 -0.24 5.62
N ARG A 7 17.71 -1.04 5.16
CA ARG A 7 16.34 -0.65 4.78
C ARG A 7 16.19 0.56 3.84
N GLU A 8 16.25 0.30 2.54
CA GLU A 8 15.34 0.96 1.60
C GLU A 8 13.90 0.43 1.86
N HIS A 9 13.26 0.88 2.93
CA HIS A 9 11.81 1.06 2.82
C HIS A 9 11.63 2.30 1.95
N ARG A 10 11.25 2.11 0.69
CA ARG A 10 10.68 3.18 -0.11
C ARG A 10 9.42 3.63 0.63
N ASN A 11 9.53 4.65 1.48
CA ASN A 11 8.38 5.22 2.16
C ASN A 11 7.36 5.61 1.09
N ASN A 12 6.12 5.15 1.24
CA ASN A 12 5.04 5.59 0.37
C ASN A 12 4.65 7.02 0.75
N VAL A 13 4.15 7.77 -0.21
CA VAL A 13 3.61 9.11 0.03
C VAL A 13 2.12 9.07 -0.27
N TRP A 14 1.31 9.45 0.71
CA TRP A 14 -0.13 9.40 0.63
C TRP A 14 -0.70 10.81 0.76
N VAL A 15 -1.59 11.21 -0.14
CA VAL A 15 -2.46 12.37 0.08
C VAL A 15 -3.71 11.88 0.80
N VAL A 16 -3.98 12.44 1.97
CA VAL A 16 -5.14 12.07 2.80
C VAL A 16 -5.95 13.31 3.09
N ARG A 17 -7.19 13.34 2.59
CA ARG A 17 -8.16 14.41 2.82
C ARG A 17 -9.06 13.99 3.98
N THR A 18 -9.03 14.73 5.09
CA THR A 18 -9.64 14.33 6.37
C THR A 18 -11.17 14.50 6.45
N GLY A 19 -11.87 14.78 5.35
CA GLY A 19 -13.33 14.96 5.32
C GLY A 19 -13.79 16.42 5.32
N TYR A 20 -15.09 16.65 5.54
CA TYR A 20 -15.71 17.98 5.41
C TYR A 20 -15.34 18.90 6.58
N CYS A 21 -15.01 20.15 6.21
CA CYS A 21 -14.74 21.29 7.07
C CYS A 21 -13.32 21.30 7.66
N GLY A 22 -12.54 22.36 7.37
CA GLY A 22 -11.14 22.51 7.83
C GLY A 22 -10.90 22.45 9.35
N GLN A 23 -11.95 22.34 10.17
CA GLN A 23 -11.85 21.99 11.58
C GLN A 23 -11.24 20.59 11.79
N GLN A 24 -11.51 19.63 10.91
CA GLN A 24 -10.94 18.28 11.00
C GLN A 24 -9.43 18.28 10.73
N GLU A 25 -9.02 19.00 9.68
CA GLU A 25 -7.61 19.20 9.32
C GLU A 25 -6.84 19.82 10.48
N THR A 26 -7.39 20.90 11.05
CA THR A 26 -6.79 21.61 12.20
C THR A 26 -6.66 20.69 13.41
N THR A 27 -7.72 19.94 13.75
CA THR A 27 -7.69 19.03 14.90
C THR A 27 -6.67 17.90 14.73
N CYS A 28 -6.52 17.39 13.50
CA CYS A 28 -5.51 16.39 13.16
C CYS A 28 -4.09 16.94 13.40
N LEU A 29 -3.81 18.15 12.95
CA LEU A 29 -2.52 18.81 13.12
C LEU A 29 -2.21 19.09 14.59
N GLU A 30 -3.12 19.74 15.31
CA GLU A 30 -2.93 20.12 16.71
C GLU A 30 -2.71 18.91 17.62
N ARG A 31 -3.37 17.79 17.31
CA ARG A 31 -3.31 16.58 18.15
C ARG A 31 -2.25 15.57 17.70
N GLY A 32 -1.58 15.79 16.58
CA GLY A 32 -0.56 14.86 16.06
C GLY A 32 -1.14 13.57 15.51
N PHE A 33 -2.31 13.63 14.88
CA PHE A 33 -2.97 12.48 14.25
C PHE A 33 -3.36 12.79 12.82
N ILE A 34 -3.59 11.75 12.04
CA ILE A 34 -4.43 11.82 10.86
C ILE A 34 -5.63 10.91 11.07
N SER A 35 -6.81 11.39 10.66
CA SER A 35 -8.03 10.60 10.67
C SER A 35 -8.66 10.55 9.28
N PHE A 36 -9.49 9.56 9.09
CA PHE A 36 -10.27 9.40 7.90
C PHE A 36 -11.63 8.87 8.35
N ASP A 37 -12.68 9.55 7.94
CA ASP A 37 -14.05 9.09 8.07
C ASP A 37 -14.82 9.67 6.88
N PRO A 38 -15.22 8.85 5.89
CA PRO A 38 -15.99 9.33 4.77
C PRO A 38 -17.36 9.84 5.26
N ASN A 39 -18.03 10.62 4.42
CA ASN A 39 -19.36 11.16 4.69
C ASN A 39 -20.27 10.13 5.39
N LEU A 40 -21.04 10.58 6.40
CA LEU A 40 -22.01 9.79 7.18
C LEU A 40 -21.42 8.96 8.35
N HIS A 41 -20.23 9.27 8.85
CA HIS A 41 -19.60 8.52 9.95
C HIS A 41 -19.54 7.02 9.68
N VAL A 42 -19.30 6.70 8.40
CA VAL A 42 -19.40 5.33 7.91
C VAL A 42 -18.38 4.48 8.64
N MET A 43 -17.17 4.98 8.90
CA MET A 43 -16.17 4.17 9.59
C MET A 43 -16.57 3.83 11.03
N ASP A 44 -17.23 4.74 11.74
CA ASP A 44 -17.73 4.49 13.10
C ASP A 44 -18.75 3.35 13.13
N LEU A 45 -19.54 3.16 12.06
CA LEU A 45 -20.47 2.03 11.92
C LEU A 45 -19.78 0.66 11.79
N PHE A 46 -18.47 0.65 11.46
CA PHE A 46 -17.69 -0.58 11.21
C PHE A 46 -16.46 -0.72 12.09
N GLY A 47 -16.30 0.09 13.15
CA GLY A 47 -14.98 0.22 13.78
C GLY A 47 -14.40 -1.06 14.35
N ASN A 48 -15.24 -1.94 14.91
CA ASN A 48 -14.81 -3.26 15.38
C ASN A 48 -14.51 -4.21 14.21
N GLU A 49 -15.36 -4.24 13.18
CA GLU A 49 -15.15 -5.06 11.98
C GLU A 49 -13.88 -4.65 11.21
N LEU A 50 -13.55 -3.36 11.15
CA LEU A 50 -12.31 -2.86 10.54
C LEU A 50 -11.08 -3.30 11.32
N MET A 51 -11.17 -3.32 12.65
CA MET A 51 -10.11 -3.88 13.49
C MET A 51 -9.95 -5.38 13.26
N ASP A 52 -11.04 -6.13 13.17
CA ASP A 52 -11.02 -7.56 12.85
C ASP A 52 -10.44 -7.81 11.45
N MET A 53 -10.82 -7.02 10.44
CA MET A 53 -10.26 -7.13 9.09
C MET A 53 -8.75 -6.85 9.06
N LYS A 54 -8.28 -5.89 9.85
CA LYS A 54 -6.85 -5.60 10.01
C LYS A 54 -6.11 -6.75 10.72
N GLN A 55 -6.74 -7.35 11.74
CA GLN A 55 -6.15 -8.41 12.57
C GLN A 55 -6.23 -9.79 11.94
N ARG A 56 -7.17 -10.03 11.01
CA ARG A 56 -7.21 -11.25 10.22
C ARG A 56 -5.84 -11.42 9.58
N PRO A 57 -5.10 -12.50 9.89
CA PRO A 57 -3.95 -12.88 9.09
C PRO A 57 -4.44 -12.86 7.65
N GLN A 58 -3.70 -12.22 6.74
CA GLN A 58 -3.95 -12.32 5.30
C GLN A 58 -4.24 -13.79 5.05
N SER A 59 -5.50 -14.17 4.86
CA SER A 59 -5.89 -15.55 5.12
C SER A 59 -5.50 -16.32 3.87
N TYR A 60 -4.27 -16.81 3.92
CA TYR A 60 -3.50 -17.70 3.06
C TYR A 60 -4.23 -19.03 2.73
N LYS A 61 -5.56 -19.11 2.88
CA LYS A 61 -6.34 -20.35 2.75
C LYS A 61 -6.45 -20.85 1.31
N ARG A 62 -6.17 -20.03 0.29
CA ARG A 62 -6.00 -20.49 -1.11
C ARG A 62 -4.54 -20.71 -1.52
N TYR A 63 -3.58 -20.18 -0.76
CA TYR A 63 -2.15 -20.37 -1.01
C TYR A 63 -1.67 -21.79 -0.70
N LEU A 64 -2.37 -22.58 0.13
CA LEU A 64 -2.01 -23.99 0.33
C LEU A 64 -2.14 -24.78 -0.98
N HIS A 65 -3.28 -24.68 -1.66
CA HIS A 65 -3.49 -25.46 -2.90
C HIS A 65 -2.61 -25.05 -4.07
N PHE A 66 -2.22 -23.77 -4.15
CA PHE A 66 -1.31 -23.29 -5.21
C PHE A 66 0.16 -23.37 -4.80
N GLY A 67 0.47 -23.19 -3.52
CA GLY A 67 1.80 -23.36 -2.94
C GLY A 67 2.27 -24.81 -2.98
N ASP A 68 1.37 -25.78 -2.79
CA ASP A 68 1.70 -27.19 -2.93
C ASP A 68 2.00 -27.53 -4.40
N LYS A 69 1.16 -27.08 -5.35
CA LYS A 69 1.45 -27.24 -6.79
C LYS A 69 2.74 -26.52 -7.22
N TYR A 70 3.04 -25.37 -6.63
CA TYR A 70 4.26 -24.62 -6.86
C TYR A 70 5.49 -25.34 -6.30
N ARG A 71 5.37 -25.88 -5.08
CA ARG A 71 6.44 -26.63 -4.41
C ARG A 71 6.73 -27.92 -5.16
N ASP A 72 5.71 -28.60 -5.67
CA ASP A 72 5.84 -29.77 -6.52
C ASP A 72 6.52 -29.42 -7.85
N PHE A 73 6.17 -28.29 -8.46
CA PHE A 73 6.79 -27.81 -9.69
C PHE A 73 8.26 -27.39 -9.48
N ASP A 74 8.57 -26.62 -8.44
CA ASP A 74 9.94 -26.20 -8.08
C ASP A 74 10.82 -27.41 -7.75
N GLN A 75 10.31 -28.39 -6.98
CA GLN A 75 11.04 -29.63 -6.71
C GLN A 75 11.32 -30.41 -8.00
N LYS A 76 10.33 -30.53 -8.89
CA LYS A 76 10.51 -31.21 -10.17
C LYS A 76 11.53 -30.51 -11.05
N PHE A 77 11.49 -29.18 -11.11
CA PHE A 77 12.46 -28.38 -11.89
C PHE A 77 13.87 -28.47 -11.30
N ARG A 78 14.04 -28.35 -9.97
CA ARG A 78 15.35 -28.52 -9.32
C ARG A 78 15.95 -29.88 -9.57
N LYS A 79 15.11 -30.93 -9.56
CA LYS A 79 15.53 -32.29 -9.91
C LYS A 79 15.95 -32.38 -11.38
N GLU A 80 15.15 -31.86 -12.31
CA GLU A 80 15.51 -31.80 -13.73
C GLU A 80 16.77 -30.96 -13.98
N PHE A 81 17.01 -29.92 -13.17
CA PHE A 81 18.18 -29.05 -13.24
C PHE A 81 19.43 -29.73 -12.68
N GLU A 82 19.33 -30.41 -11.53
CA GLU A 82 20.41 -31.23 -10.98
C GLU A 82 20.79 -32.36 -11.93
N ASP A 83 19.81 -33.03 -12.52
CA ASP A 83 20.05 -34.11 -13.49
C ASP A 83 20.68 -33.55 -14.78
N ALA A 84 20.20 -32.39 -15.27
CA ALA A 84 20.81 -31.71 -16.41
C ALA A 84 22.23 -31.18 -16.15
N ILE A 85 22.61 -30.93 -14.88
CA ILE A 85 23.98 -30.55 -14.48
C ILE A 85 24.88 -31.78 -14.30
N LYS A 86 24.36 -32.90 -13.77
CA LYS A 86 25.12 -34.15 -13.62
C LYS A 86 25.58 -34.71 -14.97
N ASP A 87 24.77 -34.54 -16.02
CA ASP A 87 25.08 -34.96 -17.38
C ASP A 87 25.96 -33.94 -18.17
N ILE A 88 26.45 -32.90 -17.51
CA ILE A 88 27.44 -31.98 -18.10
C ILE A 88 28.82 -32.61 -17.94
N ASP A 89 29.33 -33.12 -19.05
CA ASP A 89 30.73 -33.52 -19.13
C ASP A 89 31.63 -32.27 -19.13
N TYR A 90 32.26 -32.00 -18.00
CA TYR A 90 33.21 -30.90 -17.82
C TYR A 90 34.50 -31.08 -18.63
N SER A 91 34.68 -32.23 -19.31
CA SER A 91 35.80 -32.51 -20.20
C SER A 91 35.50 -32.26 -21.69
N ALA A 92 34.23 -32.01 -22.05
CA ALA A 92 33.84 -31.70 -23.43
C ALA A 92 34.19 -30.27 -23.84
N ASP A 93 34.40 -30.05 -25.13
CA ASP A 93 34.83 -28.79 -25.74
C ASP A 93 34.02 -27.58 -25.24
N ARG A 94 34.71 -26.55 -24.72
CA ARG A 94 34.14 -25.34 -24.08
C ARG A 94 32.91 -24.69 -24.79
N PRO A 95 32.77 -24.69 -26.13
CA PRO A 95 31.66 -24.02 -26.80
C PRO A 95 30.28 -24.66 -26.57
N GLU A 96 30.18 -25.99 -26.49
CA GLU A 96 28.88 -26.67 -26.34
C GLU A 96 28.34 -26.57 -24.91
N MET A 97 29.23 -26.67 -23.93
CA MET A 97 28.91 -26.45 -22.51
C MET A 97 28.38 -25.03 -22.27
N MET A 98 29.03 -24.01 -22.85
CA MET A 98 28.57 -22.62 -22.77
C MET A 98 27.17 -22.42 -23.36
N LYS A 99 26.86 -23.07 -24.49
CA LYS A 99 25.52 -23.04 -25.10
C LYS A 99 24.46 -23.71 -24.22
N LYS A 100 24.78 -24.83 -23.57
CA LYS A 100 23.87 -25.50 -22.61
C LYS A 100 23.62 -24.64 -21.36
N MET A 101 24.67 -24.05 -20.77
CA MET A 101 24.55 -23.13 -19.63
C MET A 101 23.73 -21.88 -19.98
N GLN A 102 23.93 -21.29 -21.17
CA GLN A 102 23.13 -20.15 -21.63
C GLN A 102 21.64 -20.49 -21.77
N ARG A 103 21.31 -21.69 -22.29
CA ARG A 103 19.92 -22.16 -22.36
C ARG A 103 19.30 -22.36 -20.99
N LEU A 104 20.04 -22.93 -20.04
CA LEU A 104 19.57 -23.15 -18.67
C LEU A 104 19.33 -21.82 -17.95
N ASN A 105 20.25 -20.86 -18.05
CA ASN A 105 20.05 -19.51 -17.51
C ASN A 105 18.85 -18.79 -18.15
N GLY A 106 18.63 -18.97 -19.46
CA GLY A 106 17.47 -18.42 -20.14
C GLY A 106 16.15 -18.98 -19.61
N LYS A 107 16.08 -20.30 -19.35
CA LYS A 107 14.91 -20.94 -18.73
C LYS A 107 14.68 -20.45 -17.30
N LEU A 108 15.74 -20.32 -16.51
CA LEU A 108 15.67 -19.81 -15.14
C LEU A 108 15.10 -18.38 -15.11
N LYS A 109 15.61 -17.51 -15.98
CA LYS A 109 15.14 -16.12 -16.06
C LYS A 109 13.67 -16.03 -16.46
N LYS A 110 13.23 -16.84 -17.43
CA LYS A 110 11.83 -16.89 -17.85
C LYS A 110 10.92 -17.35 -16.71
N PHE A 111 11.37 -18.35 -15.94
CA PHE A 111 10.63 -18.83 -14.77
C PHE A 111 10.50 -17.74 -13.70
N ASP A 112 11.60 -17.06 -13.35
CA ASP A 112 11.56 -15.93 -12.42
C ASP A 112 10.58 -14.83 -12.87
N GLU A 113 10.48 -14.57 -14.17
CA GLU A 113 9.51 -13.62 -14.72
C GLU A 113 8.06 -14.14 -14.58
N GLU A 114 7.80 -15.42 -14.87
CA GLU A 114 6.49 -16.05 -14.70
C GLU A 114 6.05 -16.04 -13.22
N VAL A 115 6.96 -16.30 -12.28
CA VAL A 115 6.71 -16.24 -10.83
C VAL A 115 6.32 -14.83 -10.41
N LYS A 116 7.07 -13.81 -10.87
CA LYS A 116 6.74 -12.41 -10.58
C LYS A 116 5.36 -12.01 -11.11
N GLN A 117 5.00 -12.48 -12.31
CA GLN A 117 3.69 -12.23 -12.89
C GLN A 117 2.56 -12.93 -12.12
N PHE A 118 2.80 -14.16 -11.68
CA PHE A 118 1.85 -14.91 -10.86
C PHE A 118 1.61 -14.22 -9.51
N ASP A 119 2.68 -13.86 -8.80
CA ASP A 119 2.60 -13.13 -7.53
C ASP A 119 1.86 -11.80 -7.69
N ALA A 120 2.14 -11.05 -8.76
CA ALA A 120 1.44 -9.80 -9.06
C ALA A 120 -0.07 -10.04 -9.31
N THR A 121 -0.42 -11.12 -10.01
CA THR A 121 -1.82 -11.48 -10.27
C THR A 121 -2.55 -11.89 -8.99
N MET A 122 -1.89 -12.65 -8.12
CA MET A 122 -2.45 -13.05 -6.83
C MET A 122 -2.70 -11.85 -5.92
N ARG A 123 -1.77 -10.90 -5.85
CA ARG A 123 -1.97 -9.64 -5.10
C ARG A 123 -3.20 -8.88 -5.57
N LYS A 124 -3.41 -8.78 -6.90
CA LYS A 124 -4.61 -8.14 -7.46
C LYS A 124 -5.90 -8.87 -7.07
N PHE A 125 -5.87 -10.19 -7.00
CA PHE A 125 -7.02 -10.98 -6.57
C PHE A 125 -7.34 -10.75 -5.08
N ASP A 126 -6.31 -10.75 -4.22
CA ASP A 126 -6.45 -10.47 -2.79
C ASP A 126 -7.01 -9.04 -2.57
N GLU A 127 -6.50 -8.06 -3.32
CA GLU A 127 -7.01 -6.69 -3.31
C GLU A 127 -8.49 -6.60 -3.72
N PHE A 128 -8.86 -7.28 -4.81
CA PHE A 128 -10.24 -7.36 -5.28
C PHE A 128 -11.17 -7.97 -4.24
N GLU A 129 -10.78 -9.10 -3.64
CA GLU A 129 -11.60 -9.78 -2.64
C GLU A 129 -11.84 -8.90 -1.40
N ARG A 130 -10.79 -8.23 -0.90
CA ARG A 130 -10.93 -7.27 0.23
C ARG A 130 -11.93 -6.16 -0.11
N LYS A 131 -11.80 -5.57 -1.30
CA LYS A 131 -12.69 -4.51 -1.76
C LYS A 131 -14.14 -5.00 -1.83
N GLU A 132 -14.39 -6.19 -2.38
CA GLU A 132 -15.73 -6.76 -2.46
C GLU A 132 -16.31 -7.13 -1.09
N GLN A 133 -15.50 -7.64 -0.17
CA GLN A 133 -15.92 -7.89 1.21
C GLN A 133 -16.34 -6.56 1.89
N MET A 134 -15.57 -5.49 1.69
CA MET A 134 -15.90 -4.16 2.21
C MET A 134 -17.18 -3.61 1.60
N LYS A 135 -17.38 -3.72 0.28
CA LYS A 135 -18.64 -3.30 -0.38
C LYS A 135 -19.85 -4.03 0.19
N LYS A 136 -19.75 -5.34 0.41
CA LYS A 136 -20.83 -6.13 1.02
C LYS A 136 -21.15 -5.65 2.44
N ALA A 137 -20.12 -5.36 3.24
CA ALA A 137 -20.30 -4.78 4.57
C ALA A 137 -21.03 -3.42 4.50
N LEU A 138 -20.63 -2.53 3.59
CA LEU A 138 -21.27 -1.24 3.36
C LEU A 138 -22.75 -1.39 2.95
N LEU A 139 -23.04 -2.25 1.97
CA LEU A 139 -24.40 -2.52 1.47
C LEU A 139 -25.34 -3.09 2.55
N THR A 140 -24.82 -3.87 3.49
CA THR A 140 -25.63 -4.49 4.54
C THR A 140 -26.09 -3.49 5.59
N ARG A 141 -25.30 -2.43 5.84
CA ARG A 141 -25.56 -1.45 6.90
C ARG A 141 -26.20 -0.16 6.38
N LEU A 142 -25.93 0.23 5.14
CA LEU A 142 -26.50 1.43 4.54
C LEU A 142 -27.81 1.08 3.84
N SER A 143 -28.92 1.70 4.25
CA SER A 143 -30.24 1.43 3.66
C SER A 143 -30.38 1.88 2.21
N SER A 144 -29.55 2.85 1.78
CA SER A 144 -29.49 3.33 0.39
C SER A 144 -28.12 4.01 0.13
N PRO A 145 -27.04 3.24 -0.07
CA PRO A 145 -25.75 3.82 -0.35
C PRO A 145 -25.69 4.35 -1.79
N PRO A 146 -24.98 5.47 -2.04
CA PRO A 146 -24.69 5.90 -3.40
C PRO A 146 -23.77 4.87 -4.06
N MET A 147 -24.35 4.01 -4.92
CA MET A 147 -23.63 2.89 -5.56
C MET A 147 -22.36 3.32 -6.30
N ALA A 148 -22.34 4.53 -6.85
CA ALA A 148 -21.16 5.10 -7.52
C ALA A 148 -19.98 5.32 -6.56
N MET A 149 -20.23 5.63 -5.28
CA MET A 149 -19.18 5.93 -4.30
C MET A 149 -18.72 4.72 -3.50
N LEU A 150 -19.47 3.61 -3.51
CA LEU A 150 -19.15 2.40 -2.75
C LEU A 150 -17.75 1.86 -3.07
N ASP A 151 -17.38 1.87 -4.35
CA ASP A 151 -16.08 1.43 -4.82
C ASP A 151 -14.95 2.30 -4.26
N THR A 152 -15.16 3.61 -4.29
CA THR A 152 -14.21 4.61 -3.80
C THR A 152 -14.07 4.54 -2.29
N TRP A 153 -15.19 4.48 -1.54
CA TRP A 153 -15.17 4.36 -0.09
C TRP A 153 -14.51 3.07 0.38
N ALA A 154 -14.87 1.93 -0.25
CA ALA A 154 -14.23 0.66 0.07
C ALA A 154 -12.72 0.72 -0.15
N LYS A 155 -12.27 1.33 -1.26
CA LYS A 155 -10.85 1.50 -1.55
C LYS A 155 -10.16 2.40 -0.51
N ASP A 156 -10.72 3.57 -0.23
CA ASP A 156 -10.13 4.54 0.71
C ASP A 156 -10.07 3.96 2.14
N MET A 157 -11.13 3.30 2.60
CA MET A 157 -11.15 2.62 3.90
C MET A 157 -10.07 1.55 4.00
N MET A 158 -9.90 0.75 2.94
CA MET A 158 -8.82 -0.25 2.90
C MET A 158 -7.44 0.40 2.92
N HIS A 159 -7.21 1.46 2.14
CA HIS A 159 -5.95 2.17 2.17
C HIS A 159 -5.63 2.72 3.56
N PHE A 160 -6.61 3.34 4.22
CA PHE A 160 -6.41 3.89 5.57
C PHE A 160 -6.14 2.82 6.62
N VAL A 161 -6.93 1.74 6.62
CA VAL A 161 -6.88 0.71 7.67
C VAL A 161 -5.70 -0.23 7.47
N THR A 162 -5.43 -0.65 6.23
CA THR A 162 -4.43 -1.68 5.94
C THR A 162 -3.18 -1.15 5.27
N ASP A 163 -3.29 -0.29 4.26
CA ASP A 163 -2.17 -0.09 3.33
C ASP A 163 -1.19 0.99 3.79
N ILE A 164 -1.67 2.08 4.42
CA ILE A 164 -0.80 3.08 5.07
C ILE A 164 -0.01 2.41 6.20
N LYS A 165 1.32 2.51 6.17
CA LYS A 165 2.24 1.89 7.15
C LYS A 165 2.95 2.93 8.01
N THR A 166 3.52 2.46 9.12
CA THR A 166 4.46 3.27 9.90
C THR A 166 5.66 3.64 9.03
N TYR A 167 6.14 4.88 9.18
CA TYR A 167 7.17 5.55 8.37
C TYR A 167 6.75 6.04 6.99
N ASP A 168 5.53 5.74 6.52
CA ASP A 168 4.97 6.40 5.34
C ASP A 168 4.83 7.91 5.57
N ILE A 169 4.94 8.68 4.49
CA ILE A 169 4.70 10.12 4.49
C ILE A 169 3.23 10.36 4.14
N VAL A 170 2.62 11.28 4.87
CA VAL A 170 1.26 11.75 4.63
C VAL A 170 1.27 13.24 4.32
N LEU A 171 0.60 13.58 3.24
CA LEU A 171 0.30 14.94 2.82
C LEU A 171 -1.15 15.21 3.17
N LEU A 172 -1.38 16.17 4.06
CA LEU A 172 -2.70 16.62 4.49
C LEU A 172 -2.98 17.99 3.88
N PRO A 173 -3.84 18.09 2.85
CA PRO A 173 -4.29 19.37 2.35
C PRO A 173 -5.12 20.08 3.42
N ILE A 174 -4.77 21.33 3.71
CA ILE A 174 -5.51 22.24 4.59
C ILE A 174 -6.26 23.21 3.70
N MET A 175 -7.51 22.89 3.38
CA MET A 175 -8.26 23.58 2.33
C MET A 175 -8.49 25.07 2.64
N CYS A 176 -8.69 25.40 3.92
CA CYS A 176 -8.90 26.78 4.37
C CYS A 176 -7.65 27.66 4.21
N GLU A 177 -6.45 27.09 4.38
CA GLU A 177 -5.17 27.82 4.26
C GLU A 177 -4.56 27.73 2.86
N LYS A 178 -5.09 26.85 1.99
CA LYS A 178 -4.48 26.47 0.70
C LYS A 178 -3.02 26.03 0.85
N ARG A 179 -2.75 25.23 1.89
CA ARG A 179 -1.43 24.71 2.23
C ARG A 179 -1.51 23.22 2.53
N VAL A 180 -0.42 22.50 2.30
CA VAL A 180 -0.26 21.09 2.60
C VAL A 180 0.63 20.96 3.83
N ALA A 181 0.13 20.30 4.86
CA ALA A 181 0.96 19.80 5.95
C ALA A 181 1.57 18.47 5.54
N VAL A 182 2.85 18.29 5.87
CA VAL A 182 3.59 17.06 5.59
C VAL A 182 3.90 16.39 6.92
N GLY A 183 3.68 15.09 7.03
CA GLY A 183 3.95 14.36 8.27
C GLY A 183 4.38 12.93 8.03
N ARG A 184 4.97 12.32 9.05
CA ARG A 184 5.40 10.93 9.03
C ARG A 184 4.55 10.09 9.97
N VAL A 185 4.00 8.99 9.47
CA VAL A 185 3.18 8.07 10.28
C VAL A 185 4.06 7.38 11.32
N ARG A 186 3.68 7.47 12.60
CA ARG A 186 4.39 6.85 13.73
C ARG A 186 3.77 5.57 14.23
N GLU A 187 2.45 5.48 14.18
CA GLU A 187 1.72 4.36 14.76
C GLU A 187 0.80 3.71 13.71
N PRO A 188 0.56 2.39 13.82
CA PRO A 188 -0.41 1.73 12.96
C PRO A 188 -1.83 2.25 13.25
N TYR A 189 -2.78 1.97 12.35
CA TYR A 189 -4.20 2.32 12.54
C TYR A 189 -4.73 1.90 13.91
N GLN A 190 -5.45 2.82 14.57
CA GLN A 190 -6.14 2.59 15.84
C GLN A 190 -7.62 2.94 15.67
N TYR A 191 -8.47 2.13 16.30
CA TYR A 191 -9.88 2.44 16.51
C TYR A 191 -10.14 2.67 17.99
N ARG A 192 -10.81 3.78 18.33
CA ARG A 192 -11.25 4.11 19.69
C ARG A 192 -12.66 4.67 19.63
N GLU A 193 -13.64 3.85 20.01
CA GLU A 193 -15.05 4.24 20.03
C GLU A 193 -15.27 5.52 20.87
N GLY A 194 -16.16 6.40 20.41
CA GLY A 194 -16.56 7.61 21.13
C GLY A 194 -15.51 8.75 21.12
N LYS A 195 -14.54 8.73 20.20
CA LYS A 195 -13.55 9.83 20.02
C LYS A 195 -13.89 10.80 18.89
N GLY A 196 -15.11 10.73 18.35
CA GLY A 196 -15.58 11.58 17.27
C GLY A 196 -14.68 11.46 16.05
N ILE A 197 -14.22 12.58 15.50
CA ILE A 197 -13.37 12.59 14.29
C ILE A 197 -12.03 11.84 14.45
N LEU A 198 -11.61 11.50 15.67
CA LEU A 198 -10.39 10.74 15.95
C LEU A 198 -10.66 9.27 16.32
N SER A 199 -11.90 8.81 16.23
CA SER A 199 -12.25 7.39 16.44
C SER A 199 -11.39 6.49 15.56
N HIS A 200 -11.13 6.91 14.32
CA HIS A 200 -10.27 6.23 13.36
C HIS A 200 -9.01 7.06 13.14
N SER A 201 -7.88 6.64 13.71
CA SER A 201 -6.69 7.50 13.70
C SER A 201 -5.38 6.76 13.55
N ARG A 202 -4.38 7.50 13.08
CA ARG A 202 -2.96 7.14 13.08
C ARG A 202 -2.18 8.31 13.63
N ARG A 203 -1.22 8.03 14.52
CA ARG A 203 -0.33 9.08 15.02
C ARG A 203 0.64 9.51 13.94
N VAL A 204 0.82 10.82 13.79
CA VAL A 204 1.66 11.44 12.77
C VAL A 204 2.55 12.49 13.44
N ASP A 205 3.83 12.44 13.11
CA ASP A 205 4.75 13.54 13.42
C ASP A 205 4.71 14.52 12.25
N TRP A 206 4.03 15.64 12.47
CA TRP A 206 3.93 16.71 11.48
C TRP A 206 5.22 17.51 11.41
N HIS A 207 5.62 17.86 10.19
CA HIS A 207 6.66 18.84 9.94
C HIS A 207 6.11 20.25 10.14
N ASP A 208 6.95 21.15 10.68
CA ASP A 208 6.59 22.55 10.88
C ASP A 208 6.38 23.29 9.56
N THR A 209 7.05 22.84 8.49
CA THR A 209 6.94 23.43 7.16
C THR A 209 5.64 23.00 6.48
N ARG A 210 4.84 24.00 6.10
CA ARG A 210 3.65 23.82 5.27
C ARG A 210 3.93 24.33 3.86
N VAL A 211 3.52 23.56 2.86
CA VAL A 211 3.77 23.88 1.44
C VAL A 211 2.52 24.51 0.82
N PRO A 212 2.57 25.73 0.25
CA PRO A 212 1.45 26.30 -0.49
C PRO A 212 1.00 25.39 -1.65
N PHE A 213 -0.31 25.34 -1.94
CA PHE A 213 -0.83 24.51 -3.04
C PHE A 213 -0.19 24.83 -4.39
N GLU A 214 0.08 26.12 -4.65
CA GLU A 214 0.75 26.59 -5.88
C GLU A 214 2.19 26.07 -6.03
N ASN A 215 2.82 25.65 -4.94
CA ASN A 215 4.17 25.09 -4.92
C ASN A 215 4.16 23.55 -4.93
N MET A 216 2.99 22.91 -4.98
CA MET A 216 2.88 21.46 -5.11
C MET A 216 3.16 21.02 -6.56
N PHE A 217 3.37 19.72 -6.76
CA PHE A 217 3.59 19.13 -8.07
C PHE A 217 2.41 19.34 -9.03
N PHE A 218 2.68 19.26 -10.34
CA PHE A 218 1.68 19.41 -11.38
C PHE A 218 0.59 18.33 -11.27
N GLY A 219 -0.68 18.71 -11.33
CA GLY A 219 -1.80 17.79 -11.17
C GLY A 219 -2.29 17.61 -9.72
N PHE A 220 -1.68 18.29 -8.74
CA PHE A 220 -2.16 18.27 -7.36
C PHE A 220 -3.63 18.74 -7.24
N ASP A 221 -4.03 19.77 -8.02
CA ASP A 221 -5.42 20.24 -8.07
C ASP A 221 -6.42 19.17 -8.53
N ASP A 222 -5.99 18.22 -9.37
CA ASP A 222 -6.85 17.14 -9.85
C ASP A 222 -7.05 16.10 -8.75
N ILE A 223 -6.03 15.85 -7.91
CA ILE A 223 -6.17 15.04 -6.69
C ILE A 223 -7.18 15.69 -5.74
N LEU A 224 -7.15 17.02 -5.59
CA LEU A 224 -8.10 17.74 -4.75
C LEU A 224 -9.54 17.70 -5.29
N LYS A 225 -9.74 17.52 -6.59
CA LYS A 225 -11.07 17.38 -7.23
C LYS A 225 -11.54 15.93 -7.34
N SER A 226 -10.66 14.96 -7.14
CA SER A 226 -10.98 13.53 -7.16
C SER A 226 -12.08 13.17 -6.15
N GLU A 227 -12.83 12.10 -6.42
CA GLU A 227 -13.77 11.52 -5.46
C GLU A 227 -13.06 10.76 -4.33
N SER A 228 -11.84 10.26 -4.57
CA SER A 228 -11.08 9.44 -3.62
C SER A 228 -10.33 10.31 -2.62
N LEU A 229 -10.66 10.18 -1.34
CA LEU A 229 -10.09 10.96 -0.25
C LEU A 229 -8.68 10.52 0.13
N ILE A 230 -8.25 9.33 -0.30
CA ILE A 230 -6.93 8.77 -0.04
C ILE A 230 -6.26 8.35 -1.34
N THR A 231 -5.19 9.05 -1.71
CA THR A 231 -4.45 8.81 -2.95
C THR A 231 -3.01 8.43 -2.65
N LEU A 232 -2.56 7.30 -3.19
CA LEU A 232 -1.14 6.93 -3.23
C LEU A 232 -0.46 7.71 -4.35
N LEU A 233 0.63 8.40 -4.05
CA LEU A 233 1.46 9.04 -5.07
C LEU A 233 2.46 8.05 -5.65
N GLU A 234 2.68 8.15 -6.97
CA GLU A 234 3.60 7.33 -7.73
C GLU A 234 4.55 8.21 -8.56
N GLY A 235 5.65 7.63 -9.05
CA GLY A 235 6.59 8.33 -9.94
C GLY A 235 7.15 9.64 -9.35
N ASP A 236 7.18 10.68 -10.17
CA ASP A 236 7.79 11.98 -9.83
C ASP A 236 7.03 12.70 -8.70
N ASP A 237 5.71 12.55 -8.62
CA ASP A 237 4.88 13.14 -7.55
C ASP A 237 5.25 12.57 -6.17
N ARG A 238 5.56 11.26 -6.14
CA ARG A 238 6.05 10.59 -4.92
C ARG A 238 7.41 11.12 -4.52
N GLU A 239 8.34 11.25 -5.47
CA GLU A 239 9.69 11.77 -5.18
C GLU A 239 9.65 13.23 -4.71
N PHE A 240 8.76 14.05 -5.28
CA PHE A 240 8.50 15.41 -4.79
C PHE A 240 8.07 15.41 -3.31
N GLY A 241 7.09 14.57 -2.94
CA GLY A 241 6.63 14.45 -1.57
C GLY A 241 7.71 14.01 -0.58
N LEU A 242 8.63 13.14 -1.01
CA LEU A 242 9.78 12.71 -0.22
C LEU A 242 10.82 13.83 -0.07
N GLY A 243 11.07 14.61 -1.12
CA GLY A 243 12.01 15.72 -1.13
C GLY A 243 11.73 16.76 -0.04
N ILE A 244 10.45 17.10 0.17
CA ILE A 244 10.02 18.07 1.20
C ILE A 244 10.51 17.67 2.61
N VAL A 245 10.56 16.36 2.88
CA VAL A 245 10.93 15.80 4.19
C VAL A 245 12.46 15.73 4.37
N VAL A 246 13.22 15.59 3.28
CA VAL A 246 14.68 15.46 3.32
C VAL A 246 15.36 16.82 3.55
N ASP A 247 14.85 17.88 2.93
CA ASP A 247 15.45 19.23 2.97
C ASP A 247 15.35 19.92 4.35
N ASN A 248 14.58 19.37 5.29
CA ASN A 248 14.36 19.93 6.64
C ASN A 248 14.73 18.92 7.75
N THR A 249 15.89 18.27 7.64
CA THR A 249 16.17 17.04 8.38
C THR A 249 16.20 17.23 9.91
N PHE A 250 15.43 16.34 10.57
CA PHE A 250 15.21 16.10 12.00
C PHE A 250 16.42 16.15 12.93
#